data_AF-A0A941KXI6-F1
#
_entry.id   AF-A0A941KXI6-F1
#
_cell.length_a   1.000
_cell.length_b   1.000
_cell.length_c   1.000
_cell.angle_alpha   90.00
_cell.angle_beta   90.00
_cell.angle_gamma   90.00
#
_symmetry.space_group_name_H-M   'P 1'
#
loop_
_entity.id
_entity.type
_entity.pdbx_description
1 polymer ?
#
loop_
_entity_poly.entity_id
_entity_poly.type
_entity_poly.pdbx_seq_one_letter_code
_entity_poly.pdbx_strand_id
1 'polypeptide(L)'
;MSQQISTEEFNKAADAMLKNGRAPSTAELAKIFGGEPEQLSGLLKHWWSVLPDRMRMLGDSSPRMPQLPESLVHSFESMWHMAVQEAQSAMSTDKQYQQIASEDARRQSESELFKAQSQQAEMDQNFRDLQQQLLVEKHQVEVLDAEISVLKINLATSTSEQKAEEQRRLNVEQELHLLQKKIDDSKRTFDQRIIEEQRHGLDQVAKAEADTRYYRSALEKFRDECGRKESALTKDIHNLQAQVAKKDVKLETFKTQIKTLETELKRYQSEDSQNVRERSQLSSQLLSEQNRSKRLEDKVGEMKEELKRVNQKNMLAVNDASRRENMLRGQLKDKAEEVMRATARQATLEKKVTTYEEEIRKLRSRLT
;
A
#
# COMPACT_ATOMS: atom_id res chain seq x y z
N MET A 1 3.43 -84.13 -137.85
CA MET A 1 4.52 -83.77 -138.78
C MET A 1 4.16 -82.44 -139.41
N SER A 2 4.76 -81.36 -138.92
CA SER A 2 4.54 -79.99 -139.36
C SER A 2 5.20 -79.77 -140.72
N GLN A 3 4.41 -79.81 -141.80
CA GLN A 3 4.87 -79.37 -143.11
C GLN A 3 5.15 -77.86 -143.03
N GLN A 4 6.41 -77.44 -143.24
CA GLN A 4 6.74 -76.03 -143.39
C GLN A 4 6.08 -75.51 -144.68
N ILE A 5 5.06 -74.68 -144.55
CA ILE A 5 4.37 -74.04 -145.68
C ILE A 5 5.29 -72.94 -146.22
N SER A 6 5.68 -73.03 -147.50
CA SER A 6 6.48 -72.00 -148.16
C SER A 6 5.68 -70.70 -148.29
N THR A 7 6.27 -69.56 -147.92
CA THR A 7 5.65 -68.23 -148.00
C THR A 7 5.17 -67.90 -149.42
N GLU A 8 5.85 -68.42 -150.43
CA GLU A 8 5.49 -68.18 -151.84
C GLU A 8 4.24 -68.96 -152.28
N GLU A 9 4.06 -70.18 -151.76
CA GLU A 9 2.86 -70.98 -151.99
C GLU A 9 1.66 -70.40 -151.23
N PHE A 10 1.88 -69.95 -149.99
CA PHE A 10 0.87 -69.24 -149.20
C PHE A 10 0.40 -67.96 -149.91
N ASN A 11 1.33 -67.17 -150.44
CA ASN A 11 1.02 -65.97 -151.21
C ASN A 11 0.23 -66.31 -152.48
N LYS A 12 0.62 -67.34 -153.24
CA LYS A 12 -0.12 -67.76 -154.45
C LYS A 12 -1.55 -68.20 -154.15
N ALA A 13 -1.79 -68.93 -153.06
CA ALA A 13 -3.13 -69.35 -152.67
C ALA A 13 -3.98 -68.17 -152.18
N ALA A 14 -3.42 -67.28 -151.36
CA ALA A 14 -4.08 -66.06 -150.92
C ALA A 14 -4.40 -65.14 -152.11
N ASP A 15 -3.49 -65.05 -153.09
CA ASP A 15 -3.69 -64.30 -154.33
C ASP A 15 -4.74 -64.93 -155.23
N ALA A 16 -4.81 -66.26 -155.31
CA ALA A 16 -5.85 -66.96 -156.05
C ALA A 16 -7.23 -66.73 -155.43
N MET A 17 -7.32 -66.71 -154.09
CA MET A 17 -8.56 -66.36 -153.40
C MET A 17 -8.97 -64.92 -153.67
N LEU A 18 -8.01 -63.98 -153.60
CA LEU A 18 -8.27 -62.58 -153.90
C LEU A 18 -8.67 -62.35 -155.37
N LYS A 19 -8.03 -63.04 -156.33
CA LYS A 19 -8.41 -63.01 -157.76
C LYS A 19 -9.82 -63.55 -158.01
N ASN A 20 -10.27 -64.50 -157.18
CA ASN A 20 -11.64 -65.03 -157.21
C ASN A 20 -12.64 -64.17 -156.41
N GLY A 21 -12.25 -62.98 -155.97
CA GLY A 21 -13.11 -62.01 -155.28
C GLY A 21 -13.41 -62.33 -153.82
N ARG A 22 -12.65 -63.24 -153.19
CA ARG A 22 -12.81 -63.55 -151.75
C ARG A 22 -11.61 -63.06 -150.95
N ALA A 23 -11.86 -62.40 -149.82
CA ALA A 23 -10.81 -62.00 -148.90
C ALA A 23 -10.20 -63.26 -148.25
N PRO A 24 -8.88 -63.50 -148.36
CA PRO A 24 -8.27 -64.67 -147.76
C PRO A 24 -8.42 -64.63 -146.23
N SER A 25 -9.09 -65.64 -145.69
CA SER A 25 -9.28 -65.82 -144.24
C SER A 25 -8.36 -66.92 -143.71
N THR A 26 -7.92 -66.79 -142.45
CA THR A 26 -7.06 -67.81 -141.81
C THR A 26 -7.72 -69.19 -141.80
N ALA A 27 -9.05 -69.24 -141.68
CA ALA A 27 -9.82 -70.47 -141.67
C ALA A 27 -9.91 -71.17 -143.04
N GLU A 28 -9.98 -70.43 -144.14
CA GLU A 28 -10.05 -71.02 -145.49
C GLU A 28 -8.67 -71.42 -145.99
N LEU A 29 -7.63 -70.63 -145.73
CA LEU A 29 -6.24 -70.98 -146.06
C LEU A 29 -5.76 -72.19 -145.23
N ALA A 30 -6.21 -72.31 -143.98
CA ALA A 30 -5.98 -73.49 -143.14
C ALA A 30 -6.53 -74.79 -143.77
N LYS A 31 -7.67 -74.74 -144.46
CA LYS A 31 -8.25 -75.90 -145.17
C LYS A 31 -7.44 -76.32 -146.40
N ILE A 32 -6.83 -75.36 -147.10
CA ILE A 32 -6.04 -75.62 -148.32
C ILE A 32 -4.68 -76.23 -147.97
N PHE A 33 -4.03 -75.73 -146.92
CA PHE A 33 -2.69 -76.18 -146.51
C PHE A 33 -2.69 -77.20 -145.37
N GLY A 34 -3.85 -77.56 -144.83
CA GLY A 34 -3.99 -78.57 -143.77
C GLY A 34 -3.35 -78.16 -142.43
N GLY A 35 -3.40 -76.87 -142.06
CA GLY A 35 -2.71 -76.30 -140.89
C GLY A 35 -3.64 -75.61 -139.86
N GLU A 36 -3.08 -75.27 -138.70
CA GLU A 36 -3.77 -74.54 -137.61
C GLU A 36 -3.91 -73.03 -137.94
N PRO A 37 -5.10 -72.39 -137.75
CA PRO A 37 -5.36 -71.01 -138.14
C PRO A 37 -4.46 -69.97 -137.45
N GLU A 38 -4.02 -70.25 -136.22
CA GLU A 38 -3.19 -69.34 -135.42
C GLU A 38 -1.78 -69.19 -136.01
N GLN A 39 -1.22 -70.27 -136.57
CA GLN A 39 0.10 -70.24 -137.20
C GLN A 39 0.07 -69.46 -138.53
N LEU A 40 -1.07 -69.47 -139.22
CA LEU A 40 -1.29 -68.71 -140.46
C LEU A 40 -1.65 -67.24 -140.20
N SER A 41 -2.04 -66.87 -138.97
CA SER A 41 -2.42 -65.49 -138.64
C SER A 41 -1.27 -64.51 -138.84
N GLY A 42 -0.04 -64.91 -138.46
CA GLY A 42 1.17 -64.12 -138.67
C GLY A 42 1.51 -63.96 -140.15
N LEU A 43 1.42 -65.05 -140.93
CA LEU A 43 1.65 -65.03 -142.38
C LEU A 43 0.58 -64.23 -143.13
N LEU A 44 -0.69 -64.33 -142.73
CA LEU A 44 -1.78 -63.56 -143.31
C LEU A 44 -1.64 -62.06 -142.98
N LYS A 45 -1.24 -61.71 -141.75
CA LYS A 45 -0.99 -60.32 -141.36
C LYS A 45 0.19 -59.75 -142.14
N HIS A 46 1.25 -60.53 -142.34
CA HIS A 46 2.36 -60.15 -143.19
C HIS A 46 1.93 -60.00 -144.66
N TRP A 47 1.16 -60.95 -145.20
CA TRP A 47 0.60 -60.86 -146.55
C TRP A 47 -0.24 -59.59 -146.75
N TRP A 48 -1.15 -59.27 -145.82
CA TRP A 48 -1.93 -58.02 -145.86
C TRP A 48 -1.05 -56.76 -145.77
N SER A 49 0.07 -56.80 -145.03
CA SER A 49 0.99 -55.66 -144.96
C SER A 49 1.78 -55.43 -146.24
N VAL A 50 2.08 -56.49 -147.00
CA VAL A 50 2.88 -56.43 -148.26
C VAL A 50 1.97 -56.36 -149.50
N LEU A 51 0.68 -56.68 -149.37
CA LEU A 51 -0.31 -56.60 -150.44
C LEU A 51 -0.42 -55.20 -151.08
N PRO A 52 -0.43 -54.07 -150.34
CA PRO A 52 -0.46 -52.74 -150.95
C PRO A 52 0.72 -52.49 -151.89
N ASP A 53 1.93 -52.90 -151.50
CA ASP A 53 3.13 -52.74 -152.32
C ASP A 53 3.11 -53.68 -153.53
N ARG A 54 2.58 -54.91 -153.38
CA ARG A 54 2.40 -55.86 -154.50
C ARG A 54 1.30 -55.46 -155.48
N MET A 55 0.21 -54.87 -155.00
CA MET A 55 -0.84 -54.31 -155.84
C MET A 55 -0.37 -53.06 -156.58
N ARG A 56 0.48 -52.23 -155.96
CA ARG A 56 1.15 -51.10 -156.62
C ARG A 56 2.09 -51.58 -157.74
N MET A 57 2.78 -52.70 -157.57
CA MET A 57 3.60 -53.32 -158.63
C MET A 57 2.77 -53.94 -159.77
N LEU A 58 1.51 -54.33 -159.52
CA LEU A 58 0.52 -54.66 -160.57
C LEU A 58 -0.19 -53.43 -161.16
N GLY A 59 0.08 -52.24 -160.62
CA GLY A 59 -0.62 -50.98 -160.86
C GLY A 59 -0.52 -50.40 -162.28
N ASP A 60 0.25 -51.00 -163.18
CA ASP A 60 0.28 -50.65 -164.62
C ASP A 60 -0.56 -51.59 -165.48
N SER A 61 -1.13 -52.65 -164.91
CA SER A 61 -2.09 -53.51 -165.59
C SER A 61 -3.52 -53.12 -165.21
N SER A 62 -4.01 -52.04 -165.82
CA SER A 62 -5.44 -51.75 -165.85
C SER A 62 -6.19 -53.03 -166.28
N PRO A 63 -7.25 -53.47 -165.55
CA PRO A 63 -7.94 -54.70 -165.88
C PRO A 63 -8.60 -54.55 -167.25
N ARG A 64 -7.97 -55.13 -168.27
CA ARG A 64 -8.45 -55.12 -169.66
C ARG A 64 -9.70 -56.00 -169.74
N MET A 65 -10.86 -55.45 -169.39
CA MET A 65 -12.18 -56.05 -169.60
C MET A 65 -12.50 -56.03 -171.10
N PRO A 66 -12.61 -57.17 -171.79
CA PRO A 66 -12.89 -57.19 -173.22
C PRO A 66 -14.38 -56.96 -173.50
N GLN A 67 -14.68 -56.12 -174.50
CA GLN A 67 -15.97 -56.02 -175.21
C GLN A 67 -17.12 -55.27 -174.51
N LEU A 68 -16.86 -54.14 -173.82
CA LEU A 68 -17.89 -53.16 -173.44
C LEU A 68 -17.47 -51.75 -173.89
N PRO A 69 -18.42 -50.89 -174.34
CA PRO A 69 -18.12 -49.55 -174.84
C PRO A 69 -17.36 -48.69 -173.82
N GLU A 70 -16.35 -47.94 -174.26
CA GLU A 70 -15.46 -47.10 -173.41
C GLU A 70 -16.22 -46.16 -172.47
N SER A 71 -17.42 -45.70 -172.87
CA SER A 71 -18.26 -44.81 -172.05
C SER A 71 -18.72 -45.44 -170.73
N LEU A 72 -18.95 -46.76 -170.70
CA LEU A 72 -19.34 -47.47 -169.48
C LEU A 72 -18.15 -47.71 -168.56
N VAL A 73 -16.99 -48.08 -169.12
CA VAL A 73 -15.76 -48.29 -168.35
C VAL A 73 -15.36 -47.01 -167.61
N HIS A 74 -15.38 -45.87 -168.31
CA HIS A 74 -15.06 -44.57 -167.72
C HIS A 74 -16.05 -44.17 -166.61
N SER A 75 -17.35 -44.48 -166.76
CA SER A 75 -18.35 -44.19 -165.74
C SER A 75 -18.18 -45.03 -164.47
N PHE A 76 -17.80 -46.31 -164.60
CA PHE A 76 -17.53 -47.19 -163.46
C PHE A 76 -16.22 -46.83 -162.77
N GLU A 77 -15.16 -46.51 -163.51
CA GLU A 77 -13.91 -45.99 -162.94
C GLU A 77 -14.15 -44.69 -162.19
N SER A 78 -14.95 -43.77 -162.75
CA SER A 78 -15.33 -42.52 -162.08
C SER A 78 -16.13 -42.77 -160.80
N MET A 79 -17.14 -43.65 -160.83
CA MET A 79 -17.91 -44.02 -159.63
C MET A 79 -17.04 -44.70 -158.56
N TRP A 80 -16.09 -45.55 -158.96
CA TRP A 80 -15.15 -46.18 -158.03
C TRP A 80 -14.22 -45.15 -157.38
N HIS A 81 -13.65 -44.23 -158.17
CA HIS A 81 -12.84 -43.13 -157.63
C HIS A 81 -13.66 -42.24 -156.68
N MET A 82 -14.91 -41.92 -157.03
CA MET A 82 -15.81 -41.17 -156.13
C MET A 82 -16.11 -41.93 -154.84
N ALA A 83 -16.37 -43.24 -154.91
CA ALA A 83 -16.63 -44.07 -153.74
C ALA A 83 -15.39 -44.21 -152.84
N VAL A 84 -14.19 -44.35 -153.42
CA VAL A 84 -12.93 -44.38 -152.67
C VAL A 84 -12.64 -43.02 -152.03
N GLN A 85 -12.88 -41.92 -152.74
CA GLN A 85 -12.71 -40.57 -152.22
C GLN A 85 -13.69 -40.27 -151.08
N GLU A 86 -14.94 -40.73 -151.17
CA GLU A 86 -15.94 -40.61 -150.11
C GLU A 86 -15.61 -41.50 -148.90
N ALA A 87 -15.09 -42.71 -149.11
CA ALA A 87 -14.62 -43.55 -148.02
C ALA A 87 -13.40 -42.93 -147.30
N GLN A 88 -12.50 -42.29 -148.05
CA GLN A 88 -11.34 -41.59 -147.51
C GLN A 88 -11.74 -40.31 -146.75
N SER A 89 -12.73 -39.55 -147.24
CA SER A 89 -13.25 -38.37 -146.54
C SER A 89 -13.99 -38.77 -145.26
N ALA A 90 -14.82 -39.83 -145.31
CA ALA A 90 -15.50 -40.40 -144.14
C ALA A 90 -14.50 -40.92 -143.10
N MET A 91 -13.43 -41.60 -143.52
CA MET A 91 -12.39 -42.07 -142.60
C MET A 91 -11.58 -40.91 -141.99
N SER A 92 -11.28 -39.86 -142.76
CA SER A 92 -10.58 -38.67 -142.24
C SER A 92 -11.43 -37.91 -141.22
N THR A 93 -12.73 -37.79 -141.47
CA THR A 93 -13.66 -37.14 -140.54
C THR A 93 -13.84 -37.97 -139.27
N ASP A 94 -14.01 -39.29 -139.37
CA ASP A 94 -14.07 -40.18 -138.21
C ASP A 94 -12.79 -40.12 -137.36
N LYS A 95 -11.61 -40.08 -138.01
CA LYS A 95 -10.34 -39.90 -137.31
C LYS A 95 -10.26 -38.55 -136.59
N GLN A 96 -10.71 -37.47 -137.21
CA GLN A 96 -10.78 -36.14 -136.58
C GLN A 96 -11.76 -36.12 -135.41
N TYR A 97 -12.93 -36.75 -135.55
CA TYR A 97 -13.90 -36.88 -134.46
C TYR A 97 -13.34 -37.68 -133.29
N GLN A 98 -12.67 -38.81 -133.55
CA GLN A 98 -12.02 -39.59 -132.50
C GLN A 98 -10.89 -38.81 -131.81
N GLN A 99 -10.12 -38.01 -132.56
CA GLN A 99 -9.10 -37.13 -131.99
C GLN A 99 -9.73 -36.07 -131.08
N ILE A 100 -10.74 -35.35 -131.55
CA ILE A 100 -11.44 -34.32 -130.76
C ILE A 100 -12.08 -34.96 -129.51
N ALA A 101 -12.76 -36.10 -129.66
CA ALA A 101 -13.37 -36.82 -128.53
C ALA A 101 -12.30 -37.29 -127.51
N SER A 102 -11.14 -37.74 -127.97
CA SER A 102 -10.03 -38.12 -127.09
C SER A 102 -9.40 -36.93 -126.38
N GLU A 103 -9.28 -35.78 -127.07
CA GLU A 103 -8.78 -34.54 -126.48
C GLU A 103 -9.76 -33.96 -125.46
N ASP A 104 -11.06 -34.01 -125.73
CA ASP A 104 -12.11 -33.57 -124.81
C ASP A 104 -12.19 -34.48 -123.58
N ALA A 105 -12.11 -35.80 -123.75
CA ALA A 105 -12.03 -36.74 -122.62
C ALA A 105 -10.77 -36.48 -121.77
N ARG A 106 -9.62 -36.20 -122.40
CA ARG A 106 -8.39 -35.83 -121.69
C ARG A 106 -8.57 -34.53 -120.91
N ARG A 107 -9.13 -33.48 -121.53
CA ARG A 107 -9.41 -32.19 -120.86
C ARG A 107 -10.37 -32.34 -119.69
N GLN A 108 -11.41 -33.16 -119.83
CA GLN A 108 -12.32 -33.45 -118.73
C GLN A 108 -11.61 -34.17 -117.58
N SER A 109 -10.80 -35.19 -117.88
CA SER A 109 -10.01 -35.90 -116.86
C SER A 109 -8.99 -34.98 -116.16
N GLU A 110 -8.36 -34.07 -116.91
CA GLU A 110 -7.43 -33.07 -116.37
C GLU A 110 -8.15 -32.05 -115.49
N SER A 111 -9.36 -31.62 -115.88
CA SER A 111 -10.19 -30.72 -115.08
C SER A 111 -10.66 -31.38 -113.79
N GLU A 112 -11.06 -32.65 -113.83
CA GLU A 112 -11.45 -33.42 -112.65
C GLU A 112 -10.27 -33.66 -111.72
N LEU A 113 -9.10 -34.00 -112.28
CA LEU A 113 -7.86 -34.17 -111.52
C LEU A 113 -7.44 -32.86 -110.84
N PHE A 114 -7.54 -31.72 -111.54
CA PHE A 114 -7.27 -30.41 -110.96
C PHE A 114 -8.24 -30.07 -109.82
N LYS A 115 -9.54 -30.34 -110.00
CA LYS A 115 -10.55 -30.14 -108.93
C LYS A 115 -10.25 -31.02 -107.72
N ALA A 116 -9.92 -32.29 -107.93
CA ALA A 116 -9.56 -33.22 -106.86
C ALA A 116 -8.28 -32.77 -106.13
N GLN A 117 -7.26 -32.32 -106.86
CA GLN A 117 -6.04 -31.76 -106.28
C GLN A 117 -6.30 -30.48 -105.49
N SER A 118 -7.16 -29.58 -106.00
CA SER A 118 -7.54 -28.36 -105.28
C SER A 118 -8.30 -28.68 -103.99
N GLN A 119 -9.25 -29.63 -104.03
CA GLN A 119 -9.98 -30.08 -102.84
C GLN A 119 -9.05 -30.75 -101.84
N GLN A 120 -8.11 -31.59 -102.30
CA GLN A 120 -7.12 -32.21 -101.43
C GLN A 120 -6.22 -31.16 -100.76
N ALA A 121 -5.76 -30.15 -101.50
CA ALA A 121 -4.97 -29.07 -100.94
C ALA A 121 -5.74 -28.25 -99.89
N GLU A 122 -7.03 -28.00 -100.12
CA GLU A 122 -7.90 -27.33 -99.14
C GLU A 122 -8.11 -28.18 -97.88
N MET A 123 -8.34 -29.49 -98.03
CA MET A 123 -8.45 -30.40 -96.89
C MET A 123 -7.14 -30.51 -96.10
N ASP A 124 -6.00 -30.58 -96.78
CA ASP A 124 -4.68 -30.61 -96.15
C ASP A 124 -4.40 -29.30 -95.40
N GLN A 125 -4.81 -28.16 -95.96
CA GLN A 125 -4.70 -26.86 -95.29
C GLN A 125 -5.59 -26.81 -94.04
N ASN A 126 -6.86 -27.18 -94.16
CA ASN A 126 -7.79 -27.25 -93.03
C ASN A 126 -7.28 -28.19 -91.93
N PHE A 127 -6.68 -29.32 -92.31
CA PHE A 127 -6.09 -30.26 -91.35
C PHE A 127 -4.90 -29.65 -90.60
N ARG A 128 -4.01 -28.92 -91.29
CA ARG A 128 -2.90 -28.19 -90.64
C ARG A 128 -3.40 -27.12 -89.69
N ASP A 129 -4.41 -26.36 -90.10
CA ASP A 129 -4.98 -25.30 -89.27
C ASP A 129 -5.66 -25.88 -88.02
N LEU A 130 -6.41 -26.99 -88.17
CA LEU A 130 -7.01 -27.70 -87.04
C LEU A 130 -5.95 -28.29 -86.09
N GLN A 131 -4.84 -28.82 -86.62
CA GLN A 131 -3.72 -29.28 -85.81
C GLN A 131 -3.07 -28.14 -85.01
N GLN A 132 -2.89 -26.97 -85.62
CA GLN A 132 -2.37 -25.79 -84.92
C GLN A 132 -3.32 -25.33 -83.83
N GLN A 133 -4.63 -25.26 -84.11
CA GLN A 133 -5.64 -24.92 -83.10
C GLN A 133 -5.63 -25.93 -81.94
N LEU A 134 -5.55 -27.23 -82.24
CA LEU A 134 -5.47 -28.26 -81.21
C LEU A 134 -4.22 -28.10 -80.33
N LEU A 135 -3.08 -27.71 -80.91
CA LEU A 135 -1.86 -27.45 -80.14
C LEU A 135 -2.00 -26.23 -79.22
N VAL A 136 -2.62 -25.15 -79.72
CA VAL A 136 -2.89 -23.94 -78.92
C VAL A 136 -3.83 -24.26 -77.76
N GLU A 137 -4.92 -24.96 -78.01
CA GLU A 137 -5.89 -25.35 -76.97
C GLU A 137 -5.26 -26.28 -75.93
N LYS A 138 -4.42 -27.25 -76.35
CA LYS A 138 -3.68 -28.11 -75.42
C LYS A 138 -2.76 -27.30 -74.51
N HIS A 139 -2.02 -26.35 -75.09
CA HIS A 139 -1.17 -25.47 -74.31
C HIS A 139 -1.98 -24.61 -73.32
N GLN A 140 -3.13 -24.10 -73.74
CA GLN A 140 -4.02 -23.32 -72.89
C GLN A 140 -4.56 -24.15 -71.71
N VAL A 141 -4.91 -25.42 -71.94
CA VAL A 141 -5.30 -26.35 -70.87
C VAL A 141 -4.15 -26.57 -69.87
N GLU A 142 -2.91 -26.75 -70.33
CA GLU A 142 -1.74 -26.89 -69.45
C GLU A 142 -1.50 -25.63 -68.60
N VAL A 143 -1.68 -24.44 -69.18
CA VAL A 143 -1.57 -23.17 -68.47
C VAL A 143 -2.66 -23.05 -67.40
N LEU A 144 -3.92 -23.36 -67.75
CA LEU A 144 -5.03 -23.32 -66.80
C LEU A 144 -4.85 -24.35 -65.67
N ASP A 145 -4.34 -25.54 -65.96
CA ASP A 145 -4.04 -26.55 -64.92
C ASP A 145 -2.93 -26.07 -63.97
N ALA A 146 -1.91 -25.38 -64.48
CA ALA A 146 -0.87 -24.76 -63.65
C ALA A 146 -1.45 -23.65 -62.77
N GLU A 147 -2.31 -22.77 -63.30
CA GLU A 147 -3.00 -21.74 -62.54
C GLU A 147 -3.89 -22.33 -61.44
N ILE A 148 -4.67 -23.37 -61.75
CA ILE A 148 -5.49 -24.09 -60.77
C ILE A 148 -4.62 -24.68 -59.66
N SER A 149 -3.45 -25.23 -60.00
CA SER A 149 -2.50 -25.78 -59.02
C SER A 149 -1.97 -24.68 -58.08
N VAL A 150 -1.55 -23.54 -58.62
CA VAL A 150 -1.08 -22.39 -57.83
C VAL A 150 -2.20 -21.85 -56.93
N LEU A 151 -3.42 -21.71 -57.46
CA LEU A 151 -4.58 -21.26 -56.68
C LEU A 151 -4.93 -22.22 -55.55
N LYS A 152 -4.83 -23.54 -55.77
CA LYS A 152 -5.01 -24.54 -54.71
C LYS A 152 -3.97 -24.41 -53.60
N ILE A 153 -2.70 -24.18 -53.95
CA ILE A 153 -1.63 -23.96 -52.97
C ILE A 153 -1.90 -22.68 -52.19
N ASN A 154 -2.22 -21.57 -52.87
CA ASN A 154 -2.50 -20.29 -52.24
C ASN A 154 -3.70 -20.37 -51.29
N LEU A 155 -4.76 -21.08 -51.68
CA LEU A 155 -5.93 -21.31 -50.84
C LEU A 155 -5.57 -22.13 -49.59
N ALA A 156 -4.76 -23.17 -49.73
CA ALA A 156 -4.30 -23.99 -48.61
C ALA A 156 -3.43 -23.17 -47.63
N THR A 157 -2.50 -22.37 -48.16
CA THR A 157 -1.65 -21.48 -47.36
C THR A 157 -2.48 -20.44 -46.62
N SER A 158 -3.38 -19.73 -47.32
CA SER A 158 -4.26 -18.73 -46.72
C SER A 158 -5.17 -19.33 -45.65
N THR A 159 -5.68 -20.54 -45.85
CA THR A 159 -6.47 -21.27 -44.85
C THR A 159 -5.63 -21.61 -43.61
N SER A 160 -4.36 -22.01 -43.80
CA SER A 160 -3.45 -22.28 -42.69
C SER A 160 -3.10 -21.02 -41.89
N GLU A 161 -2.85 -19.91 -42.59
CA GLU A 161 -2.59 -18.61 -41.97
C GLU A 161 -3.80 -18.12 -41.19
N GLN A 162 -5.01 -18.26 -41.75
CA GLN A 162 -6.25 -17.91 -41.05
C GLN A 162 -6.41 -18.73 -39.77
N LYS A 163 -6.18 -20.05 -39.80
CA LYS A 163 -6.24 -20.89 -38.59
C LYS A 163 -5.21 -20.46 -37.54
N ALA A 164 -3.99 -20.12 -37.97
CA ALA A 164 -2.95 -19.66 -37.07
C ALA A 164 -3.27 -18.29 -36.44
N GLU A 165 -3.93 -17.41 -37.19
CA GLU A 165 -4.39 -16.11 -36.71
C GLU A 165 -5.58 -16.25 -35.76
N GLU A 166 -6.54 -17.12 -36.06
CA GLU A 166 -7.67 -17.43 -35.15
C GLU A 166 -7.17 -17.99 -33.81
N GLN A 167 -6.17 -18.87 -33.83
CA GLN A 167 -5.55 -19.37 -32.60
C GLN A 167 -4.83 -18.25 -31.82
N ARG A 168 -4.12 -17.36 -32.51
CA ARG A 168 -3.49 -16.19 -31.88
C ARG A 168 -4.53 -15.26 -31.26
N ARG A 169 -5.63 -15.00 -31.97
CA ARG A 169 -6.76 -14.21 -31.45
C ARG A 169 -7.34 -14.82 -30.19
N LEU A 170 -7.59 -16.13 -30.18
CA LEU A 170 -8.10 -16.86 -29.02
C LEU A 170 -7.15 -16.76 -27.81
N ASN A 171 -5.84 -16.90 -28.04
CA ASN A 171 -4.84 -16.75 -26.97
C ASN A 171 -4.86 -15.33 -26.38
N VAL A 172 -4.92 -14.29 -27.23
CA VAL A 172 -5.00 -12.89 -26.77
C VAL A 172 -6.31 -12.63 -26.02
N GLU A 173 -7.44 -13.17 -26.48
CA GLU A 173 -8.72 -13.06 -25.78
C GLU A 173 -8.66 -13.71 -24.38
N GLN A 174 -8.00 -14.87 -24.24
CA GLN A 174 -7.78 -15.51 -22.95
C GLN A 174 -6.87 -14.70 -22.03
N GLU A 175 -5.77 -14.14 -22.55
CA GLU A 175 -4.86 -13.27 -21.79
C GLU A 175 -5.58 -11.99 -21.33
N LEU A 176 -6.38 -11.37 -22.19
CA LEU A 176 -7.21 -10.21 -21.84
C LEU A 176 -8.18 -10.55 -20.71
N HIS A 177 -8.87 -11.69 -20.78
CA HIS A 177 -9.78 -12.13 -19.72
C HIS A 177 -9.03 -12.36 -18.39
N LEU A 178 -7.85 -12.97 -18.42
CA LEU A 178 -7.02 -13.18 -17.23
C LEU A 178 -6.54 -11.85 -16.63
N LEU A 179 -6.10 -10.90 -17.47
CA LEU A 179 -5.68 -9.57 -17.03
C LEU A 179 -6.85 -8.79 -16.42
N GLN A 180 -8.03 -8.86 -17.04
CA GLN A 180 -9.24 -8.23 -16.52
C GLN A 180 -9.61 -8.77 -15.14
N LYS A 181 -9.62 -10.10 -14.98
CA LYS A 181 -9.85 -10.74 -13.68
C LYS A 181 -8.80 -10.31 -12.64
N LYS A 182 -7.52 -10.24 -13.02
CA LYS A 182 -6.44 -9.80 -12.13
C LYS A 182 -6.61 -8.34 -11.69
N ILE A 183 -7.07 -7.48 -12.60
CA ILE A 183 -7.39 -6.08 -12.28
C ILE A 183 -8.55 -6.02 -11.29
N ASP A 184 -9.61 -6.80 -11.50
CA ASP A 184 -10.78 -6.81 -10.61
C ASP A 184 -10.44 -7.36 -9.22
N ASP A 185 -9.65 -8.44 -9.14
CA ASP A 185 -9.13 -8.99 -7.87
C ASP A 185 -8.21 -7.98 -7.15
N SER A 186 -7.34 -7.28 -7.90
CA SER A 186 -6.48 -6.23 -7.36
C SER A 186 -7.29 -5.04 -6.83
N LYS A 187 -8.33 -4.60 -7.55
CA LYS A 187 -9.22 -3.53 -7.08
C LYS A 187 -9.94 -3.94 -5.80
N ARG A 188 -10.51 -5.15 -5.77
CA ARG A 188 -11.22 -5.67 -4.60
C ARG A 188 -10.32 -5.75 -3.36
N THR A 189 -9.08 -6.22 -3.52
CA THR A 189 -8.12 -6.30 -2.41
C THR A 189 -7.66 -4.92 -1.95
N PHE A 190 -7.50 -3.95 -2.87
CA PHE A 190 -7.17 -2.58 -2.53
C PHE A 190 -8.32 -1.89 -1.78
N ASP A 191 -9.56 -2.02 -2.25
CA ASP A 191 -10.74 -1.47 -1.60
C ASP A 191 -10.94 -2.05 -0.19
N GLN A 192 -10.71 -3.37 -0.03
CA GLN A 192 -10.71 -4.01 1.29
C GLN A 192 -9.64 -3.43 2.23
N ARG A 193 -8.42 -3.22 1.75
CA ARG A 193 -7.35 -2.59 2.54
C ARG A 193 -7.71 -1.17 2.96
N ILE A 194 -8.30 -0.38 2.07
CA ILE A 194 -8.76 0.98 2.41
C ILE A 194 -9.82 0.91 3.52
N ILE A 195 -10.80 0.02 3.43
CA ILE A 195 -11.84 -0.13 4.45
C ILE A 195 -11.23 -0.55 5.79
N GLU A 196 -10.29 -1.50 5.79
CA GLU A 196 -9.58 -1.95 6.99
C GLU A 196 -8.73 -0.83 7.61
N GLU A 197 -8.01 -0.07 6.80
CA GLU A 197 -7.19 1.07 7.25
C GLU A 197 -8.06 2.20 7.82
N GLN A 198 -9.18 2.52 7.18
CA GLN A 198 -10.15 3.49 7.70
C GLN A 198 -10.72 3.04 9.04
N ARG A 199 -11.12 1.76 9.15
CA ARG A 199 -11.61 1.19 10.42
C ARG A 199 -10.53 1.23 11.49
N HIS A 200 -9.30 0.85 11.16
CA HIS A 200 -8.18 0.89 12.09
C HIS A 200 -7.87 2.32 12.56
N GLY A 201 -7.92 3.31 11.65
CA GLY A 201 -7.77 4.72 11.98
C GLY A 201 -8.87 5.22 12.93
N LEU A 202 -10.12 4.86 12.68
CA LEU A 202 -11.24 5.19 13.57
C LEU A 202 -11.07 4.56 14.97
N ASP A 203 -10.64 3.29 15.04
CA ASP A 203 -10.39 2.61 16.32
C ASP A 203 -9.25 3.27 17.10
N GLN A 204 -8.17 3.72 16.42
CA GLN A 204 -7.09 4.48 17.06
C GLN A 204 -7.56 5.83 17.59
N VAL A 205 -8.35 6.58 16.81
CA VAL A 205 -8.93 7.86 17.25
C VAL A 205 -9.85 7.65 18.45
N ALA A 206 -10.74 6.65 18.40
CA ALA A 206 -11.64 6.33 19.50
C ALA A 206 -10.88 6.00 20.80
N LYS A 207 -9.76 5.26 20.70
CA LYS A 207 -8.88 4.98 21.84
C LYS A 207 -8.23 6.25 22.40
N ALA A 208 -7.67 7.10 21.53
CA ALA A 208 -7.06 8.36 21.94
C ALA A 208 -8.09 9.33 22.57
N GLU A 209 -9.32 9.35 22.06
CA GLU A 209 -10.42 10.12 22.66
C GLU A 209 -10.80 9.60 24.04
N ALA A 210 -10.87 8.27 24.23
CA ALA A 210 -11.13 7.67 25.53
C ALA A 210 -10.03 8.03 26.54
N ASP A 211 -8.76 7.94 26.15
CA ASP A 211 -7.62 8.32 26.97
C ASP A 211 -7.66 9.83 27.31
N THR A 212 -7.98 10.68 26.33
CA THR A 212 -8.14 12.13 26.55
C THR A 212 -9.25 12.44 27.56
N ARG A 213 -10.40 11.74 27.48
CA ARG A 213 -11.50 11.88 28.44
C ARG A 213 -11.07 11.42 29.84
N TYR A 214 -10.33 10.31 29.93
CA TYR A 214 -9.79 9.81 31.19
C TYR A 214 -8.85 10.83 31.85
N TYR A 215 -7.85 11.34 31.11
CA TYR A 215 -6.92 12.34 31.63
C TYR A 215 -7.60 13.65 32.00
N ARG A 216 -8.61 14.10 31.22
CA ARG A 216 -9.40 15.28 31.56
C ARG A 216 -10.15 15.11 32.89
N SER A 217 -10.82 13.97 33.08
CA SER A 217 -11.48 13.64 34.35
C SER A 217 -10.50 13.54 35.52
N ALA A 218 -9.31 12.96 35.31
CA ALA A 218 -8.27 12.89 36.33
C ALA A 218 -7.75 14.28 36.73
N LEU A 219 -7.53 15.17 35.76
CA LEU A 219 -7.12 16.56 35.99
C LEU A 219 -8.19 17.33 36.77
N GLU A 220 -9.47 17.14 36.46
CA GLU A 220 -10.57 17.79 37.17
C GLU A 220 -10.64 17.35 38.64
N LYS A 221 -10.51 16.05 38.91
CA LYS A 221 -10.41 15.53 40.28
C LYS A 221 -9.21 16.11 41.03
N PHE A 222 -8.05 16.15 40.38
CA PHE A 222 -6.84 16.73 40.99
C PHE A 222 -7.02 18.21 41.30
N ARG A 223 -7.66 18.96 40.38
CA ARG A 223 -7.98 20.37 40.59
C ARG A 223 -8.92 20.57 41.79
N ASP A 224 -9.96 19.76 41.91
CA ASP A 224 -10.88 19.79 43.06
C ASP A 224 -10.17 19.47 44.37
N GLU A 225 -9.30 18.45 44.38
CA GLU A 225 -8.50 18.09 45.56
C GLU A 225 -7.53 19.21 45.96
N CYS A 226 -6.85 19.83 44.99
CA CYS A 226 -6.02 21.00 45.21
C CYS A 226 -6.83 22.17 45.77
N GLY A 227 -7.99 22.48 45.20
CA GLY A 227 -8.86 23.55 45.69
C GLY A 227 -9.37 23.31 47.12
N ARG A 228 -9.68 22.06 47.48
CA ARG A 228 -10.04 21.67 48.86
C ARG A 228 -8.85 21.81 49.81
N LYS A 229 -7.66 21.36 49.42
CA LYS A 229 -6.44 21.49 50.22
C LYS A 229 -6.07 22.96 50.44
N GLU A 230 -6.14 23.77 49.39
CA GLU A 230 -5.92 25.21 49.45
C GLU A 230 -6.91 25.87 50.43
N SER A 231 -8.21 25.60 50.30
CA SER A 231 -9.22 26.10 51.22
C SER A 231 -9.00 25.67 52.67
N ALA A 232 -8.52 24.44 52.90
CA ALA A 232 -8.19 23.95 54.24
C ALA A 232 -6.98 24.69 54.83
N LEU A 233 -5.90 24.83 54.05
CA LEU A 233 -4.71 25.58 54.45
C LEU A 233 -5.04 27.05 54.74
N THR A 234 -5.89 27.68 53.93
CA THR A 234 -6.35 29.06 54.20
C THR A 234 -7.10 29.16 55.52
N LYS A 235 -7.95 28.18 55.87
CA LYS A 235 -8.62 28.13 57.18
C LYS A 235 -7.62 27.96 58.33
N ASP A 236 -6.63 27.08 58.17
CA ASP A 236 -5.60 26.86 59.17
C ASP A 236 -4.74 28.10 59.39
N ILE A 237 -4.40 28.83 58.32
CA ILE A 237 -3.71 30.13 58.41
C ILE A 237 -4.53 31.12 59.23
N HIS A 238 -5.82 31.28 58.95
CA HIS A 238 -6.68 32.18 59.73
C HIS A 238 -6.78 31.76 61.20
N ASN A 239 -6.91 30.46 61.47
CA ASN A 239 -6.94 29.94 62.84
C ASN A 239 -5.64 30.21 63.59
N LEU A 240 -4.50 30.00 62.94
CA LEU A 240 -3.18 30.28 63.51
C LEU A 240 -2.98 31.77 63.76
N GLN A 241 -3.36 32.63 62.81
CA GLN A 241 -3.33 34.09 62.99
C GLN A 241 -4.20 34.53 64.18
N ALA A 242 -5.39 33.97 64.34
CA ALA A 242 -6.24 34.25 65.50
C ALA A 242 -5.61 33.78 66.82
N GLN A 243 -4.96 32.61 66.83
CA GLN A 243 -4.22 32.14 68.01
C GLN A 243 -3.04 33.03 68.35
N VAL A 244 -2.26 33.47 67.36
CA VAL A 244 -1.14 34.40 67.53
C VAL A 244 -1.65 35.72 68.11
N ALA A 245 -2.67 36.34 67.50
CA ALA A 245 -3.26 37.57 68.02
C ALA A 245 -3.74 37.44 69.48
N LYS A 246 -4.36 36.30 69.84
CA LYS A 246 -4.79 36.05 71.22
C LYS A 246 -3.62 35.90 72.19
N LYS A 247 -2.51 35.29 71.75
CA LYS A 247 -1.26 35.21 72.53
C LYS A 247 -0.60 36.58 72.66
N ASP A 248 -0.58 37.39 71.62
CA ASP A 248 0.00 38.75 71.65
C ASP A 248 -0.73 39.65 72.65
N VAL A 249 -2.07 39.63 72.65
CA VAL A 249 -2.87 40.37 73.66
C VAL A 249 -2.55 39.90 75.09
N LYS A 250 -2.39 38.59 75.30
CA LYS A 250 -2.00 38.06 76.62
C LYS A 250 -0.59 38.51 77.01
N LEU A 251 0.36 38.48 76.09
CA LEU A 251 1.73 38.94 76.33
C LEU A 251 1.77 40.42 76.69
N GLU A 252 1.03 41.28 75.98
CA GLU A 252 0.93 42.71 76.32
C GLU A 252 0.23 42.94 77.67
N THR A 253 -0.77 42.11 78.02
CA THR A 253 -1.39 42.14 79.35
C THR A 253 -0.39 41.76 80.44
N PHE A 254 0.34 40.66 80.28
CA PHE A 254 1.38 40.24 81.24
C PHE A 254 2.50 41.27 81.35
N LYS A 255 2.93 41.86 80.24
CA LYS A 255 3.93 42.94 80.22
C LYS A 255 3.45 44.17 81.00
N THR A 256 2.17 44.52 80.87
CA THR A 256 1.58 45.61 81.67
C THR A 256 1.53 45.26 83.15
N GLN A 257 1.10 44.03 83.49
CA GLN A 257 1.09 43.55 84.88
C GLN A 257 2.50 43.53 85.50
N ILE A 258 3.51 43.05 84.76
CA ILE A 258 4.91 43.07 85.21
C ILE A 258 5.34 44.51 85.50
N LYS A 259 5.06 45.47 84.59
CA LYS A 259 5.38 46.88 84.84
C LYS A 259 4.69 47.42 86.10
N THR A 260 3.42 47.09 86.33
CA THR A 260 2.71 47.48 87.55
C THR A 260 3.37 46.89 88.79
N LEU A 261 3.68 45.59 88.79
CA LEU A 261 4.37 44.93 89.90
C LEU A 261 5.77 45.50 90.12
N GLU A 262 6.52 45.84 89.07
CA GLU A 262 7.82 46.51 89.17
C GLU A 262 7.68 47.90 89.80
N THR A 263 6.62 48.66 89.49
CA THR A 263 6.36 49.96 90.13
C THR A 263 5.97 49.81 91.61
N GLU A 264 5.16 48.83 91.95
CA GLU A 264 4.80 48.52 93.35
C GLU A 264 6.04 48.08 94.14
N LEU A 265 6.88 47.23 93.57
CA LEU A 265 8.13 46.79 94.19
C LEU A 265 9.08 47.96 94.44
N LYS A 266 9.21 48.89 93.49
CA LYS A 266 9.97 50.14 93.69
C LYS A 266 9.36 50.99 94.81
N ARG A 267 8.03 51.08 94.90
CA ARG A 267 7.34 51.79 95.99
C ARG A 267 7.66 51.14 97.34
N TYR A 268 7.53 49.82 97.45
CA TYR A 268 7.86 49.08 98.66
C TYR A 268 9.33 49.22 99.05
N GLN A 269 10.27 49.21 98.10
CA GLN A 269 11.68 49.46 98.39
C GLN A 269 11.93 50.87 98.94
N SER A 270 11.22 51.87 98.42
CA SER A 270 11.27 53.25 98.93
C SER A 270 10.67 53.35 100.34
N GLU A 271 9.50 52.75 100.55
CA GLU A 271 8.83 52.68 101.86
C GLU A 271 9.69 51.94 102.88
N ASP A 272 10.31 50.81 102.53
CA ASP A 272 11.22 50.05 103.39
C ASP A 272 12.46 50.88 103.73
N SER A 273 13.07 51.54 102.75
CA SER A 273 14.19 52.46 102.98
C SER A 273 13.83 53.62 103.91
N GLN A 274 12.59 54.12 103.84
CA GLN A 274 12.07 55.14 104.74
C GLN A 274 11.83 54.56 106.14
N ASN A 275 11.17 53.42 106.25
CA ASN A 275 10.92 52.71 107.50
C ASN A 275 12.21 52.37 108.24
N VAL A 276 13.27 51.94 107.53
CA VAL A 276 14.59 51.70 108.13
C VAL A 276 15.17 52.97 108.74
N ARG A 277 15.05 54.12 108.05
CA ARG A 277 15.48 55.42 108.60
C ARG A 277 14.66 55.81 109.82
N GLU A 278 13.33 55.70 109.76
CA GLU A 278 12.43 56.01 110.87
C GLU A 278 12.68 55.08 112.07
N ARG A 279 12.87 53.77 111.86
CA ARG A 279 13.24 52.82 112.92
C ARG A 279 14.60 53.14 113.54
N SER A 280 15.58 53.58 112.75
CA SER A 280 16.88 54.03 113.25
C SER A 280 16.74 55.30 114.12
N GLN A 281 15.93 56.27 113.67
CA GLN A 281 15.62 57.48 114.44
C GLN A 281 14.89 57.14 115.76
N LEU A 282 13.85 56.33 115.71
CA LEU A 282 13.11 55.87 116.90
C LEU A 282 14.01 55.07 117.84
N SER A 283 14.88 54.19 117.32
CA SER A 283 15.86 53.46 118.14
C SER A 283 16.82 54.41 118.84
N SER A 284 17.30 55.44 118.14
CA SER A 284 18.16 56.49 118.72
C SER A 284 17.44 57.31 119.80
N GLN A 285 16.18 57.69 119.56
CA GLN A 285 15.32 58.36 120.55
C GLN A 285 15.06 57.47 121.77
N LEU A 286 14.78 56.18 121.57
CA LEU A 286 14.60 55.23 122.66
C LEU A 286 15.88 55.10 123.49
N LEU A 287 17.05 55.04 122.85
CA LEU A 287 18.34 54.98 123.53
C LEU A 287 18.60 56.24 124.37
N SER A 288 18.24 57.41 123.87
CA SER A 288 18.40 58.68 124.59
C SER A 288 17.47 58.75 125.81
N GLU A 289 16.21 58.32 125.67
CA GLU A 289 15.26 58.19 126.77
C GLU A 289 15.67 57.09 127.76
N GLN A 290 16.21 55.96 127.31
CA GLN A 290 16.75 54.93 128.20
C GLN A 290 17.94 55.44 129.01
N ASN A 291 18.86 56.19 128.40
CA ASN A 291 19.97 56.85 129.10
C ASN A 291 19.48 57.92 130.07
N ARG A 292 18.40 58.63 129.75
CA ARG A 292 17.73 59.56 130.66
C ARG A 292 17.11 58.81 131.84
N SER A 293 16.39 57.71 131.60
CA SER A 293 15.80 56.86 132.63
C SER A 293 16.87 56.31 133.56
N LYS A 294 17.98 55.77 133.03
CA LYS A 294 19.10 55.27 133.83
C LYS A 294 19.69 56.35 134.74
N ARG A 295 19.90 57.56 134.23
CA ARG A 295 20.37 58.70 135.07
C ARG A 295 19.38 59.06 136.17
N LEU A 296 18.09 58.97 135.90
CA LEU A 296 17.06 59.19 136.92
C LEU A 296 17.05 58.07 137.96
N GLU A 297 17.21 56.80 137.53
CA GLU A 297 17.35 55.65 138.43
C GLU A 297 18.59 55.77 139.33
N ASP A 298 19.75 56.13 138.77
CA ASP A 298 20.99 56.37 139.52
C ASP A 298 20.76 57.46 140.59
N LYS A 299 20.10 58.56 140.20
CA LYS A 299 19.76 59.67 141.12
C LYS A 299 18.77 59.25 142.21
N VAL A 300 17.82 58.37 141.90
CA VAL A 300 16.93 57.76 142.90
C VAL A 300 17.72 56.83 143.84
N GLY A 301 18.71 56.11 143.32
CA GLY A 301 19.63 55.30 144.11
C GLY A 301 20.44 56.13 145.12
N GLU A 302 21.05 57.23 144.66
CA GLU A 302 21.76 58.20 145.51
C GLU A 302 20.84 58.77 146.60
N MET A 303 19.63 59.19 146.24
CA MET A 303 18.64 59.70 147.19
C MET A 303 18.25 58.64 148.24
N LYS A 304 18.16 57.35 147.87
CA LYS A 304 17.89 56.25 148.81
C LYS A 304 19.08 56.00 149.76
N GLU A 305 20.31 56.05 149.27
CA GLU A 305 21.53 55.97 150.09
C GLU A 305 21.61 57.12 151.10
N GLU A 306 21.29 58.34 150.66
CA GLU A 306 21.26 59.53 151.50
C GLU A 306 20.15 59.45 152.55
N LEU A 307 18.97 58.95 152.17
CA LEU A 307 17.88 58.67 153.10
C LEU A 307 18.30 57.64 154.18
N LYS A 308 19.02 56.57 153.80
CA LYS A 308 19.57 55.60 154.75
C LYS A 308 20.56 56.24 155.72
N ARG A 309 21.49 57.09 155.22
CA ARG A 309 22.44 57.82 156.07
C ARG A 309 21.72 58.71 157.07
N VAL A 310 20.74 59.49 156.63
CA VAL A 310 19.94 60.37 157.51
C VAL A 310 19.19 59.53 158.54
N ASN A 311 18.55 58.44 158.13
CA ASN A 311 17.80 57.58 159.05
C ASN A 311 18.71 56.92 160.09
N GLN A 312 19.92 56.49 159.69
CA GLN A 312 20.93 55.94 160.60
C GLN A 312 21.45 57.01 161.59
N LYS A 313 21.64 58.25 161.12
CA LYS A 313 22.00 59.40 161.97
C LYS A 313 20.89 59.72 162.97
N ASN A 314 19.62 59.63 162.55
CA ASN A 314 18.46 59.87 163.40
C ASN A 314 18.33 58.77 164.48
N MET A 315 18.54 57.49 164.11
CA MET A 315 18.57 56.38 165.07
C MET A 315 19.66 56.53 166.13
N LEU A 316 20.86 57.00 165.75
CA LEU A 316 21.94 57.29 166.71
C LEU A 316 21.56 58.43 167.65
N ALA A 317 20.94 59.50 167.14
CA ALA A 317 20.47 60.62 167.97
C ALA A 317 19.38 60.19 168.98
N VAL A 318 18.45 59.32 168.57
CA VAL A 318 17.40 58.77 169.45
C VAL A 318 18.01 57.90 170.56
N ASN A 319 19.00 57.07 170.24
CA ASN A 319 19.68 56.24 171.25
C ASN A 319 20.47 57.07 172.26
N ASP A 320 21.15 58.13 171.83
CA ASP A 320 21.87 59.03 172.76
C ASP A 320 20.90 59.82 173.66
N ALA A 321 19.75 60.23 173.13
CA ALA A 321 18.69 60.86 173.92
C ALA A 321 18.15 59.90 175.00
N SER A 322 17.89 58.64 174.63
CA SER A 322 17.40 57.60 175.55
C SER A 322 18.42 57.27 176.67
N ARG A 323 19.72 57.24 176.36
CA ARG A 323 20.78 57.05 177.37
C ARG A 323 20.84 58.21 178.37
N ARG A 324 20.73 59.46 177.92
CA ARG A 324 20.69 60.63 178.81
C ARG A 324 19.47 60.62 179.72
N GLU A 325 18.30 60.26 179.18
CA GLU A 325 17.07 60.16 179.97
C GLU A 325 17.20 59.12 181.10
N ASN A 326 17.72 57.93 180.80
CA ASN A 326 17.90 56.88 181.80
C ASN A 326 18.90 57.25 182.90
N MET A 327 19.96 57.99 182.57
CA MET A 327 20.94 58.45 183.56
C MET A 327 20.35 59.50 184.53
N LEU A 328 19.50 60.40 184.03
CA LEU A 328 18.79 61.38 184.85
C LEU A 328 17.76 60.73 185.78
N ARG A 329 17.06 59.67 185.34
CA ARG A 329 16.16 58.89 186.20
C ARG A 329 16.89 58.20 187.36
N GLY A 330 18.10 57.69 187.12
CA GLY A 330 18.94 57.09 188.17
C GLY A 330 19.33 58.09 189.26
N GLN A 331 19.81 59.28 188.86
CA GLN A 331 20.18 60.34 189.80
C GLN A 331 19.00 60.83 190.66
N LEU A 332 17.78 60.84 190.09
CA LEU A 332 16.58 61.23 190.81
C LEU A 332 16.20 60.23 191.92
N LYS A 333 16.40 58.93 191.67
CA LYS A 333 16.13 57.85 192.63
C LYS A 333 17.10 57.89 193.82
N ASP A 334 18.39 58.07 193.55
CA ASP A 334 19.43 58.12 194.59
C ASP A 334 19.20 59.32 195.53
N LYS A 335 18.78 60.47 194.98
CA LYS A 335 18.42 61.65 195.79
C LYS A 335 17.18 61.43 196.65
N ALA A 336 16.18 60.66 196.18
CA ALA A 336 14.99 60.34 196.97
C ALA A 336 15.31 59.43 198.17
N GLU A 337 16.19 58.44 198.01
CA GLU A 337 16.62 57.54 199.09
C GLU A 337 17.51 58.24 200.14
N GLU A 338 18.24 59.29 199.74
CA GLU A 338 19.03 60.13 200.65
C GLU A 338 18.14 61.00 201.55
N VAL A 339 17.06 61.57 200.99
CA VAL A 339 16.07 62.36 201.73
C VAL A 339 15.33 61.49 202.74
N MET A 340 14.90 60.28 202.36
CA MET A 340 14.19 59.35 203.26
C MET A 340 15.02 58.98 204.50
N ARG A 341 16.33 58.77 204.33
CA ARG A 341 17.27 58.48 205.43
C ARG A 341 17.47 59.69 206.36
N ALA A 342 17.46 60.90 205.82
CA ALA A 342 17.55 62.13 206.63
C ALA A 342 16.28 62.34 207.47
N THR A 343 15.09 62.10 206.90
CA THR A 343 13.80 62.25 207.61
C THR A 343 13.66 61.25 208.77
N ALA A 344 14.13 60.01 208.58
CA ALA A 344 14.12 58.98 209.64
C ALA A 344 15.05 59.34 210.82
N ARG A 345 16.21 59.96 210.54
CA ARG A 345 17.14 60.43 211.59
C ARG A 345 16.55 61.61 212.38
N GLN A 346 15.87 62.53 211.71
CA GLN A 346 15.20 63.66 212.37
C GLN A 346 14.09 63.18 213.32
N ALA A 347 13.23 62.27 212.87
CA ALA A 347 12.16 61.69 213.70
C ALA A 347 12.69 60.96 214.95
N THR A 348 13.89 60.38 214.87
CA THR A 348 14.54 59.69 216.00
C THR A 348 15.11 60.66 217.02
N LEU A 349 15.60 61.82 216.58
CA LEU A 349 16.11 62.88 217.45
C LEU A 349 14.98 63.64 218.14
N GLU A 350 13.87 63.91 217.44
CA GLU A 350 12.67 64.53 218.03
C GLU A 350 12.06 63.68 219.16
N LYS A 351 12.05 62.34 219.01
CA LYS A 351 11.63 61.41 220.08
C LYS A 351 12.53 61.47 221.32
N LYS A 352 13.85 61.62 221.14
CA LYS A 352 14.80 61.72 222.27
C LYS A 352 14.67 63.04 223.02
N VAL A 353 14.43 64.13 222.29
CA VAL A 353 14.20 65.46 222.91
C VAL A 353 12.93 65.44 223.77
N THR A 354 11.84 64.83 223.29
CA THR A 354 10.59 64.70 224.07
C THR A 354 10.77 63.86 225.34
N THR A 355 11.56 62.77 225.29
CA THR A 355 11.84 61.96 226.49
C THR A 355 12.65 62.72 227.54
N TYR A 356 13.64 63.51 227.11
CA TYR A 356 14.43 64.35 228.03
C TYR A 356 13.65 65.54 228.58
N GLU A 357 12.72 66.11 227.82
CA GLU A 357 11.81 67.15 228.31
C GLU A 357 10.83 66.63 229.37
N GLU A 358 10.38 65.37 229.27
CA GLU A 358 9.54 64.71 230.29
C GLU A 358 10.31 64.32 231.56
N GLU A 359 11.58 63.95 231.46
CA GLU A 359 12.46 63.73 232.62
C GLU A 359 12.77 65.03 233.37
N ILE A 360 13.00 66.14 232.66
CA ILE A 360 13.15 67.47 233.26
C ILE A 360 11.86 67.90 233.97
N ARG A 361 10.68 67.55 233.43
CA ARG A 361 9.39 67.86 234.04
C ARG A 361 9.15 67.06 235.34
N LYS A 362 9.57 65.78 235.39
CA LYS A 362 9.47 64.92 236.60
C LYS A 362 10.48 65.26 237.70
N LEU A 363 11.68 65.72 237.35
CA LEU A 363 12.67 66.14 238.36
C LEU A 363 12.33 67.51 238.97
N ARG A 364 11.69 68.41 238.20
CA ARG A 364 11.18 69.68 238.75
C ARG A 364 10.03 69.51 239.74
N SER A 365 9.25 68.42 239.68
CA SER A 365 8.10 68.18 240.58
C SER A 365 8.46 67.49 241.91
N ARG A 366 9.74 67.35 242.25
CA ARG A 366 10.21 66.76 243.52
C ARG A 366 10.93 67.77 244.42
N LEU A 367 10.77 69.06 244.12
CA LEU A 367 11.29 70.21 244.87
C LEU A 367 10.15 70.93 245.64
N THR A 368 9.02 70.27 245.93
CA THR A 368 7.94 70.77 246.81
C THR A 368 6.99 69.67 247.20
#